data_AF-A0ABC9VBJ7-F1
#
_entry.id   AF-A0ABC9VBJ7-F1
#
_cell.length_a   1.000
_cell.length_b   1.000
_cell.length_c   1.000
_cell.angle_alpha   90.00
_cell.angle_beta   90.00
_cell.angle_gamma   90.00
#
_symmetry.space_group_name_H-M   'P 1'
#
loop_
_entity.id
_entity.type
_entity.pdbx_description
1 polymer ?
#
loop_
_entity_poly.entity_id
_entity_poly.type
_entity_poly.pdbx_seq_one_letter_code
_entity_poly.pdbx_strand_id
1 'polypeptide(L)'
;MYLEAEVYGMLNWGFAIVMGIELISFIALWLKYKFSKEAFGWFIGHVVFFSFTGYKLLEAINTFEHNDFMGSENASLRIGISGVLWAISVACLLIGIARLVSSKVPSKG
;
A
#
# COMPACT_ATOMS: atom_id res chain seq x y z
N MET A 1 15.20 -12.90 5.48
CA MET A 1 14.58 -14.21 5.71
C MET A 1 14.36 -14.81 4.34
N TYR A 2 15.10 -15.85 3.97
CA TYR A 2 14.92 -16.49 2.66
C TYR A 2 13.57 -17.21 2.61
N LEU A 3 12.80 -16.98 1.56
CA LEU A 3 11.61 -17.76 1.23
C LEU A 3 11.92 -18.59 0.00
N GLU A 4 11.48 -19.85 0.01
CA GLU A 4 11.52 -20.67 -1.20
C GLU A 4 10.73 -20.00 -2.32
N ALA A 5 11.17 -20.18 -3.57
CA ALA A 5 10.62 -19.50 -4.73
C ALA A 5 9.09 -19.67 -4.86
N GLU A 6 8.57 -20.84 -4.50
CA GLU A 6 7.12 -21.12 -4.49
C GLU A 6 6.38 -20.28 -3.44
N VAL A 7 6.96 -20.11 -2.24
CA VAL A 7 6.38 -19.33 -1.15
C VAL A 7 6.46 -17.83 -1.46
N TYR A 8 7.59 -17.37 -1.99
CA TYR A 8 7.75 -15.98 -2.43
C TYR A 8 6.77 -15.64 -3.56
N GLY A 9 6.63 -16.54 -4.55
CA GLY A 9 5.68 -16.39 -5.63
C GLY A 9 4.24 -16.30 -5.12
N MET A 10 3.86 -17.18 -4.18
CA MET A 10 2.54 -17.15 -3.55
C MET A 10 2.27 -15.85 -2.80
N LEU A 11 3.25 -15.35 -2.03
CA LEU A 11 3.13 -14.11 -1.29
C LEU A 11 3.01 -12.90 -2.24
N ASN A 12 3.82 -12.86 -3.30
CA ASN A 12 3.80 -11.79 -4.30
C ASN A 12 2.45 -11.75 -5.03
N TRP A 13 1.95 -12.90 -5.48
CA TRP A 13 0.62 -12.98 -6.12
C TRP A 13 -0.51 -12.64 -5.15
N GLY A 14 -0.46 -13.14 -3.93
CA GLY A 14 -1.45 -12.83 -2.90
C GLY A 14 -1.51 -11.33 -2.61
N PHE A 15 -0.36 -10.67 -2.47
CA PHE A 15 -0.29 -9.21 -2.31
C PHE A 15 -0.88 -8.48 -3.52
N ALA A 16 -0.48 -8.86 -4.74
CA ALA A 16 -0.99 -8.24 -5.97
C ALA A 16 -2.52 -8.37 -6.11
N ILE A 17 -3.09 -9.52 -5.74
CA ILE A 17 -4.54 -9.75 -5.75
C ILE A 17 -5.24 -8.83 -4.74
N VAL A 18 -4.74 -8.74 -3.51
CA VAL A 18 -5.32 -7.86 -2.48
C VAL A 18 -5.30 -6.40 -2.91
N MET A 19 -4.16 -5.92 -3.43
CA MET A 19 -4.05 -4.55 -3.95
C MET A 19 -5.01 -4.30 -5.12
N GLY A 20 -5.17 -5.28 -6.02
CA GLY A 20 -6.13 -5.21 -7.11
C GLY A 20 -7.57 -5.11 -6.63
N ILE A 21 -7.96 -5.96 -5.67
CA ILE A 21 -9.30 -5.95 -5.06
C ILE A 21 -9.58 -4.62 -4.37
N GLU A 22 -8.61 -4.10 -3.63
CA GLU A 22 -8.72 -2.80 -2.95
C GLU A 22 -8.97 -1.68 -3.95
N LEU A 23 -8.15 -1.59 -5.00
CA LEU A 23 -8.27 -0.57 -6.04
C LEU A 23 -9.62 -0.65 -6.75
N ILE A 24 -10.04 -1.85 -7.15
CA ILE A 24 -11.35 -2.09 -7.79
C ILE A 24 -12.48 -1.67 -6.85
N SER A 25 -12.36 -1.97 -5.55
CA SER A 25 -13.36 -1.59 -4.55
C SER A 25 -13.49 -0.08 -4.43
N PHE A 26 -12.38 0.67 -4.36
CA PHE A 26 -12.41 2.13 -4.33
C PHE A 26 -13.02 2.73 -5.60
N ILE A 27 -12.65 2.20 -6.78
CA ILE A 27 -13.24 2.64 -8.06
C ILE A 27 -14.75 2.36 -8.08
N ALA A 28 -15.17 1.15 -7.72
CA ALA A 28 -16.59 0.77 -7.71
C ALA A 28 -17.41 1.62 -6.73
N LEU A 29 -16.89 1.86 -5.53
CA LEU A 29 -17.53 2.73 -4.54
C LEU A 29 -17.61 4.18 -5.03
N TRP A 30 -16.57 4.67 -5.69
CA TRP A 30 -16.58 6.01 -6.25
C TRP A 30 -17.57 6.15 -7.41
N LEU A 31 -17.66 5.17 -8.30
CA LEU A 31 -18.64 5.15 -9.38
C LEU A 31 -20.08 5.07 -8.85
N LYS A 32 -20.33 4.27 -7.81
CA LYS A 32 -21.65 4.07 -7.21
C LYS A 32 -22.12 5.28 -6.41
N TYR A 33 -21.28 5.81 -5.53
CA TYR A 33 -21.67 6.85 -4.58
C TYR A 33 -21.25 8.26 -5.00
N LYS A 34 -20.41 8.40 -6.03
CA LYS A 34 -19.92 9.68 -6.58
C LYS A 34 -19.47 10.66 -5.50
N PHE A 35 -18.81 10.14 -4.46
CA PHE A 35 -18.32 10.94 -3.35
C PHE A 35 -17.17 11.87 -3.78
N SER A 36 -16.74 12.73 -2.86
CA SER A 36 -15.71 13.75 -3.11
C SER A 36 -14.51 13.22 -3.92
N LYS A 37 -14.21 13.89 -5.04
CA LYS A 37 -13.03 13.63 -5.87
C LYS A 37 -11.73 13.77 -5.07
N GLU A 38 -11.71 14.67 -4.09
CA GLU A 38 -10.57 14.85 -3.20
C GLU A 38 -10.33 13.60 -2.36
N ALA A 39 -11.38 13.06 -1.71
CA ALA A 39 -11.27 11.83 -0.92
C ALA A 39 -10.83 10.64 -1.78
N PHE A 40 -11.33 10.54 -3.01
CA PHE A 40 -10.92 9.49 -3.94
C PHE A 40 -9.44 9.62 -4.32
N GLY A 41 -8.95 10.83 -4.59
CA GLY A 41 -7.53 11.07 -4.85
C GLY A 41 -6.62 10.60 -3.69
N TRP A 42 -7.04 10.84 -2.44
CA TRP A 42 -6.32 10.35 -1.27
C TRP A 42 -6.32 8.82 -1.15
N PHE A 43 -7.42 8.14 -1.51
CA PHE A 43 -7.46 6.67 -1.57
C PHE A 43 -6.54 6.11 -2.66
N ILE A 44 -6.45 6.76 -3.83
CA ILE A 44 -5.46 6.38 -4.85
C ILE A 44 -4.04 6.58 -4.32
N GLY A 45 -3.77 7.68 -3.61
CA GLY A 45 -2.49 7.90 -2.93
C GLY A 45 -2.15 6.76 -1.96
N HIS A 46 -3.10 6.34 -1.13
CA HIS A 46 -2.95 5.19 -0.23
C HIS A 46 -2.51 3.93 -0.97
N VAL A 47 -3.25 3.54 -2.02
CA VAL A 47 -2.98 2.33 -2.82
C VAL A 47 -1.59 2.38 -3.45
N VAL A 48 -1.18 3.53 -3.99
CA VAL A 48 0.15 3.70 -4.60
C VAL A 48 1.25 3.51 -3.55
N PHE A 49 1.20 4.26 -2.44
CA PHE A 49 2.24 4.15 -1.40
C PHE A 49 2.24 2.78 -0.72
N PHE A 50 1.08 2.15 -0.55
CA PHE A 50 0.98 0.80 0.02
C PHE A 50 1.56 -0.26 -0.93
N SER A 51 1.33 -0.11 -2.23
CA SER A 51 1.94 -0.98 -3.25
C SER A 51 3.47 -0.88 -3.21
N PHE A 52 4.03 0.33 -3.13
CA PHE A 52 5.48 0.52 -2.97
C PHE A 52 6.02 -0.02 -1.64
N THR A 53 5.25 0.10 -0.56
CA THR A 53 5.56 -0.51 0.74
C THR A 53 5.71 -2.02 0.60
N GLY A 54 4.69 -2.68 0.04
CA GLY A 54 4.71 -4.13 -0.15
C GLY A 54 5.83 -4.59 -1.06
N TYR A 55 6.09 -3.86 -2.16
CA TYR A 55 7.24 -4.13 -3.03
C TYR A 55 8.56 -4.10 -2.27
N LYS A 56 8.81 -3.07 -1.44
CA LYS A 56 10.04 -2.98 -0.66
C LYS A 56 10.14 -4.08 0.41
N LEU A 57 9.01 -4.47 1.00
CA LEU A 57 8.98 -5.56 1.96
C LEU A 57 9.29 -6.90 1.29
N LEU A 58 8.69 -7.19 0.13
CA LEU A 58 8.97 -8.38 -0.67
C LEU A 58 10.45 -8.45 -1.09
N GLU A 59 10.99 -7.32 -1.54
CA GLU A 59 12.40 -7.19 -1.91
C GLU A 59 13.36 -7.42 -0.71
N ALA A 60 12.96 -6.99 0.50
CA ALA A 60 13.70 -7.22 1.74
C ALA A 60 13.67 -8.68 2.21
N ILE A 61 12.58 -9.39 1.90
CA ILE A 61 12.45 -10.81 2.22
C ILE A 61 13.29 -11.64 1.25
N ASN A 62 13.28 -11.31 -0.05
CA ASN A 62 13.99 -12.08 -1.08
C ASN A 62 15.51 -11.86 -1.15
N THR A 63 16.12 -11.04 -0.29
CA THR A 63 17.49 -10.54 -0.48
C THR A 63 18.63 -11.53 -0.17
N PHE A 64 18.34 -12.77 0.22
CA PHE A 64 19.35 -13.76 0.68
C PHE A 64 19.89 -14.69 -0.43
N GLU A 65 19.46 -14.50 -1.68
CA GLU A 65 19.84 -15.37 -2.80
C GLU A 65 21.24 -15.08 -3.36
N HIS A 66 21.79 -13.89 -3.09
CA HIS A 66 23.13 -13.51 -3.52
C HIS A 66 24.07 -13.60 -2.32
N ASN A 67 25.24 -14.21 -2.52
CA ASN A 67 26.35 -14.35 -1.58
C ASN A 67 27.00 -12.98 -1.26
N ASP A 68 26.18 -11.97 -1.01
CA ASP A 68 26.55 -10.60 -0.73
C ASP A 68 26.73 -10.43 0.78
N PHE A 69 27.94 -10.09 1.19
CA PHE A 69 28.29 -9.78 2.58
C PHE A 69 27.37 -8.72 3.23
N MET A 70 26.64 -7.92 2.42
CA MET A 70 25.73 -6.85 2.86
C MET A 70 24.23 -7.21 2.77
N GLY A 71 23.86 -8.49 2.59
CA GLY A 71 22.45 -8.89 2.42
C GLY A 71 21.54 -8.46 3.60
N SER A 72 22.03 -8.56 4.84
CA SER A 72 21.29 -8.14 6.03
C SER A 72 21.10 -6.62 6.10
N GLU A 73 22.10 -5.84 5.69
CA GLU A 73 22.04 -4.37 5.69
C GLU A 73 21.02 -3.88 4.66
N ASN A 74 21.08 -4.40 3.43
CA ASN A 74 20.12 -4.09 2.38
C ASN A 74 18.68 -4.47 2.78
N ALA A 75 18.49 -5.64 3.39
CA ALA A 75 17.17 -6.04 3.89
C ALA A 75 16.65 -5.07 4.97
N SER A 76 17.49 -4.69 5.94
CA SER A 76 17.10 -3.75 7.00
C SER A 76 16.76 -2.35 6.46
N LEU A 77 17.51 -1.85 5.47
CA LEU A 77 17.24 -0.58 4.80
C LEU A 77 15.89 -0.62 4.08
N ARG A 78 15.62 -1.68 3.33
CA ARG A 78 14.35 -1.87 2.61
C ARG A 78 13.17 -1.95 3.57
N ILE A 79 13.32 -2.64 4.71
CA ILE A 79 12.32 -2.66 5.78
C ILE A 79 12.09 -1.25 6.33
N GLY A 80 13.16 -0.50 6.63
CA GLY A 80 13.06 0.88 7.10
C GLY A 80 12.31 1.79 6.13
N ILE A 81 12.65 1.73 4.84
CA ILE A 81 11.96 2.47 3.77
C ILE A 81 10.49 2.05 3.68
N SER A 82 10.21 0.75 3.78
CA SER A 82 8.83 0.24 3.76
C SER A 82 8.00 0.81 4.92
N GLY A 83 8.58 0.94 6.13
CA GLY A 83 7.91 1.56 7.27
C GLY A 83 7.54 3.02 7.03
N VAL A 84 8.44 3.81 6.43
CA VAL A 84 8.17 5.22 6.08
C VAL A 84 7.05 5.32 5.03
N LEU A 85 7.14 4.51 3.96
CA LEU A 85 6.12 4.48 2.91
C LEU A 85 4.76 4.04 3.45
N TRP A 86 4.75 3.10 4.39
CA TRP A 86 3.54 2.64 5.05
C TRP A 86 2.89 3.75 5.87
N ALA A 87 3.69 4.52 6.63
CA ALA A 87 3.19 5.66 7.39
C ALA A 87 2.55 6.71 6.48
N ILE A 88 3.18 7.03 5.34
CA ILE A 88 2.63 7.94 4.34
C ILE A 88 1.32 7.38 3.76
N SER A 89 1.31 6.09 3.42
CA SER A 89 0.13 5.40 2.90
C SER A 89 -1.05 5.48 3.88
N VAL A 90 -0.83 5.22 5.17
CA VAL A 90 -1.88 5.32 6.20
C VAL A 90 -2.34 6.77 6.38
N ALA A 91 -1.42 7.74 6.33
CA ALA A 91 -1.80 9.16 6.38
C ALA A 91 -2.73 9.52 5.21
N CYS A 92 -2.42 9.08 3.98
CA CYS A 92 -3.30 9.26 2.83
C CYS A 92 -4.68 8.64 3.06
N LEU A 93 -4.75 7.41 3.59
CA LEU A 93 -6.02 6.75 3.90
C LEU A 93 -6.85 7.54 4.91
N LEU A 94 -6.24 7.97 6.02
CA LEU A 94 -6.91 8.73 7.07
C LEU A 94 -7.43 10.08 6.56
N ILE A 95 -6.64 10.79 5.75
CA ILE A 95 -7.09 12.04 5.12
C ILE A 95 -8.25 11.75 4.17
N GLY A 96 -8.17 10.70 3.36
CA GLY A 96 -9.26 10.28 2.46
C GLY A 96 -10.56 10.01 3.22
N ILE A 97 -10.49 9.29 4.34
CA ILE A 97 -11.64 9.03 5.22
C ILE A 97 -12.18 10.34 5.80
N ALA A 98 -11.33 11.21 6.33
CA ALA A 98 -11.75 12.49 6.91
C ALA A 98 -12.47 13.37 5.88
N ARG A 99 -11.95 13.44 4.64
CA ARG A 99 -12.57 14.17 3.53
C ARG A 99 -13.88 13.53 3.10
N LEU A 100 -13.95 12.21 3.05
CA LEU A 100 -15.17 11.48 2.73
C LEU A 100 -16.28 11.79 3.74
N VAL A 101 -15.98 11.71 5.04
CA VAL A 101 -16.93 12.00 6.12
C VAL A 101 -17.37 13.47 6.07
N SER A 102 -16.42 14.41 5.93
CA SER A 102 -16.72 15.84 5.88
C SER A 102 -17.60 16.21 4.68
N SER A 103 -17.41 15.55 3.52
CA SER A 103 -18.23 15.79 2.33
C SER A 103 -19.69 15.34 2.46
N LYS A 104 -20.01 14.50 3.45
CA LYS A 104 -21.38 14.03 3.72
C LYS A 104 -22.09 14.83 4.81
N VAL A 105 -21.38 15.67 5.57
CA VAL A 105 -22.00 16.54 6.57
C VAL A 105 -22.50 17.80 5.86
N PRO A 106 -23.81 18.11 5.86
CA PRO A 106 -24.29 19.37 5.31
C PRO A 106 -23.70 20.52 6.12
N SER A 107 -23.03 21.45 5.43
CA SER A 107 -22.54 22.69 6.01
C SER A 107 -23.67 23.35 6.78
N LYS A 108 -23.57 23.41 8.12
CA LYS A 108 -24.41 24.32 8.90
C LYS A 108 -23.94 25.72 8.54
N GLY A 109 -24.77 26.42 7.78
CA GLY A 109 -24.58 27.83 7.41
C GLY A 109 -24.54 28.75 8.61
#